data_AF-W1DH74-F1
#
_entry.id   AF-W1DH74-F1
#
_cell.length_a   1.000
_cell.length_b   1.000
_cell.length_c   1.000
_cell.angle_alpha   90.00
_cell.angle_beta   90.00
_cell.angle_gamma   90.00
#
_symmetry.space_group_name_H-M   'P 1'
#
loop_
_entity.id
_entity.type
_entity.pdbx_description
1 polymer ?
#
loop_
_entity_poly.entity_id
_entity_poly.type
_entity_poly.pdbx_seq_one_letter_code
_entity_poly.pdbx_strand_id
1 'polypeptide(L)'
;MSLLRSLLFFLGAAVAAALAVLCLWVDIRVFGNDIPEVSLTEVVQESVLAVIVLVHLLLARKYAHLRYSNILIGGFFLAMLIRELDGLFDLLSHGSWVWFALLATAGSLLLPLRHLRQTLSQLAEYTRTPYYGMMISGLLAILVFSRLFGMHGLWYAVLEENSPGW
;
A
#
# COMPACT_ATOMS: atom_id res chain seq x y z
N MET A 1 0.30 13.62 -28.85
CA MET A 1 -0.41 12.55 -28.10
C MET A 1 0.19 12.24 -26.73
N SER A 2 1.50 12.45 -26.45
CA SER A 2 2.06 12.22 -25.10
C SER A 2 1.61 13.25 -24.06
N LEU A 3 1.54 14.55 -24.42
CA LEU A 3 1.12 15.62 -23.51
C LEU A 3 -0.30 15.42 -22.96
N LEU A 4 -1.26 15.06 -23.81
CA LEU A 4 -2.63 14.79 -23.37
C LEU A 4 -2.70 13.60 -22.41
N ARG A 5 -1.92 12.54 -22.65
CA ARG A 5 -1.85 11.39 -21.74
C ARG A 5 -1.25 11.77 -20.39
N SER A 6 -0.18 12.55 -20.38
CA SER A 6 0.43 13.06 -19.14
C SER A 6 -0.51 14.00 -18.39
N LEU A 7 -1.27 14.85 -19.10
CA LEU A 7 -2.27 15.73 -18.50
C LEU A 7 -3.43 14.93 -17.88
N LEU A 8 -3.98 13.94 -18.61
CA LEU A 8 -5.03 13.06 -18.10
C LEU A 8 -4.54 12.25 -16.88
N PHE A 9 -3.29 11.80 -16.93
CA PHE A 9 -2.65 11.12 -15.83
C PHE A 9 -2.54 12.03 -14.59
N PHE A 10 -2.07 13.27 -14.78
CA PHE A 10 -1.99 14.27 -13.71
C PHE A 10 -3.36 14.59 -13.10
N LEU A 11 -4.37 14.83 -13.94
CA LEU A 11 -5.74 15.06 -13.49
C LEU A 11 -6.29 13.86 -12.73
N GLY A 12 -6.05 12.64 -13.22
CA GLY A 12 -6.43 11.41 -12.53
C GLY A 12 -5.77 11.28 -11.15
N ALA A 13 -4.46 11.56 -11.07
CA ALA A 13 -3.73 11.56 -9.80
C ALA A 13 -4.23 12.64 -8.83
N ALA A 14 -4.53 13.85 -9.33
CA ALA A 14 -5.08 14.94 -8.53
C ALA A 14 -6.48 14.59 -7.99
N VAL A 15 -7.34 13.98 -8.81
CA VAL A 15 -8.65 13.49 -8.37
C VAL A 15 -8.50 12.39 -7.32
N ALA A 16 -7.58 11.44 -7.51
CA ALA A 16 -7.32 10.40 -6.53
C ALA A 16 -6.87 10.98 -5.17
N ALA A 17 -5.97 11.97 -5.20
CA ALA A 17 -5.53 12.67 -3.99
C ALA A 17 -6.69 13.45 -3.33
N ALA A 18 -7.51 14.15 -4.11
CA ALA A 18 -8.67 14.87 -3.61
C ALA A 18 -9.72 13.93 -3.00
N LEU A 19 -9.95 12.76 -3.60
CA LEU A 19 -10.85 11.73 -3.07
C LEU A 19 -10.36 11.18 -1.74
N ALA A 20 -9.05 10.96 -1.57
CA ALA A 20 -8.49 10.52 -0.29
C ALA A 20 -8.76 11.56 0.82
N VAL A 21 -8.51 12.85 0.54
CA VAL A 21 -8.81 13.93 1.49
C VAL A 21 -10.31 14.08 1.76
N LEU A 22 -11.14 13.89 0.73
CA LEU A 22 -12.59 13.94 0.86
C LEU A 22 -13.10 12.82 1.76
N CYS A 23 -12.60 11.59 1.62
CA CYS A 23 -12.97 10.47 2.49
C CYS A 23 -12.66 10.82 3.94
N LEU A 24 -11.48 11.38 4.21
CA LEU A 24 -11.07 11.79 5.56
C LEU A 24 -11.95 12.90 6.11
N TRP A 25 -12.30 13.89 5.29
CA TRP A 25 -13.20 14.96 5.68
C TRP A 25 -14.62 14.45 5.99
N VAL A 26 -15.11 13.51 5.18
CA VAL A 26 -16.41 12.84 5.41
C VAL A 26 -16.37 12.06 6.72
N ASP A 27 -15.29 11.32 6.98
CA ASP A 27 -15.14 10.58 8.22
C ASP A 27 -15.26 11.50 9.44
N ILE A 28 -14.49 12.60 9.47
CA ILE A 28 -14.52 13.57 10.58
C ILE A 28 -15.89 14.23 10.73
N ARG A 29 -16.56 14.57 9.62
CA ARG A 29 -17.79 15.37 9.66
C ARG A 29 -19.05 14.54 9.91
N VAL A 30 -19.08 13.29 9.44
CA VAL A 30 -20.24 12.40 9.58
C VAL A 30 -20.16 11.60 10.88
N PHE A 31 -18.98 11.14 11.28
CA PHE A 31 -18.80 10.32 12.48
C PHE A 31 -18.27 11.10 13.70
N GLY A 32 -17.81 12.34 13.51
CA GLY A 32 -17.26 13.17 14.59
C GLY A 32 -15.79 12.85 14.89
N ASN A 33 -15.31 13.23 16.09
CA ASN A 33 -13.95 12.90 16.56
C ASN A 33 -13.83 11.49 17.15
N ASP A 34 -14.96 10.81 17.41
CA ASP A 34 -14.99 9.41 17.76
C ASP A 34 -14.96 8.61 16.46
N ILE A 35 -13.78 8.55 15.83
CA ILE A 35 -13.54 7.75 14.63
C ILE A 35 -13.95 6.30 14.97
N PRO A 36 -15.02 5.76 14.36
CA PRO A 36 -15.45 4.41 14.64
C PRO A 36 -14.34 3.44 14.24
N GLU A 37 -14.31 2.25 14.84
CA GLU A 37 -13.37 1.16 14.50
C GLU A 37 -13.39 0.77 13.02
N VAL A 38 -14.39 1.23 12.25
CA VAL A 38 -14.48 1.11 10.80
C VAL A 38 -14.74 2.49 10.20
N SER A 39 -13.81 2.99 9.38
CA SER A 39 -13.91 4.31 8.73
C SER A 39 -14.09 4.20 7.20
N LEU A 40 -14.66 5.23 6.57
CA LEU A 40 -14.77 5.26 5.10
C LEU A 40 -13.39 5.27 4.44
N THR A 41 -12.43 5.99 5.03
CA THR A 41 -11.04 6.04 4.57
C THR A 41 -10.39 4.67 4.59
N GLU A 42 -10.59 3.89 5.64
CA GLU A 42 -10.12 2.51 5.75
C GLU A 42 -10.73 1.61 4.66
N VAL A 43 -12.06 1.59 4.52
CA VAL A 43 -12.73 0.77 3.50
C VAL A 43 -12.27 1.12 2.09
N VAL A 44 -12.12 2.42 1.79
CA VAL A 44 -11.62 2.86 0.48
C VAL A 44 -10.16 2.46 0.30
N GLN A 45 -9.30 2.65 1.29
CA GLN A 45 -7.89 2.29 1.22
C GLN A 45 -7.70 0.77 1.01
N GLU A 46 -8.42 -0.05 1.77
CA GLU A 46 -8.38 -1.51 1.65
C GLU A 46 -8.89 -1.98 0.29
N SER A 47 -9.98 -1.38 -0.21
CA SER A 47 -10.54 -1.74 -1.52
C SER A 47 -9.56 -1.45 -2.66
N VAL A 48 -8.86 -0.31 -2.61
CA VAL A 48 -7.82 0.04 -3.59
C VAL A 48 -6.67 -0.96 -3.52
N LEU A 49 -6.25 -1.33 -2.30
CA LEU A 49 -5.19 -2.32 -2.09
C LEU A 49 -5.59 -3.71 -2.62
N ALA A 50 -6.84 -4.13 -2.39
CA ALA A 50 -7.40 -5.37 -2.94
C ALA A 50 -7.42 -5.37 -4.47
N VAL A 51 -7.79 -4.24 -5.10
CA VAL A 51 -7.74 -4.08 -6.56
C VAL A 51 -6.31 -4.19 -7.07
N ILE A 52 -5.32 -3.59 -6.39
CA ILE A 52 -3.89 -3.71 -6.77
C ILE A 52 -3.45 -5.17 -6.75
N VAL A 53 -3.80 -5.93 -5.70
CA VAL A 53 -3.50 -7.36 -5.61
C VAL A 53 -4.14 -8.13 -6.77
N LEU A 54 -5.44 -7.92 -7.02
CA LEU A 54 -6.16 -8.60 -8.09
C LEU A 54 -5.54 -8.31 -9.46
N VAL A 55 -5.21 -7.04 -9.75
CA VAL A 55 -4.56 -6.64 -11.00
C VAL A 55 -3.25 -7.40 -11.18
N HIS A 56 -2.38 -7.46 -10.15
CA HIS A 56 -1.11 -8.18 -10.25
C HIS A 56 -1.30 -9.70 -10.42
N LEU A 57 -2.29 -10.31 -9.76
CA LEU A 57 -2.62 -11.72 -9.97
C LEU A 57 -3.13 -12.00 -11.40
N LEU A 58 -3.94 -11.10 -11.96
CA LEU A 58 -4.40 -11.20 -13.34
C LEU A 58 -3.25 -11.00 -14.33
N LEU A 59 -2.36 -10.04 -14.09
CA LEU A 59 -1.14 -9.83 -14.89
C LEU A 59 -0.22 -11.05 -14.83
N ALA A 60 -0.04 -11.66 -13.66
CA ALA A 60 0.76 -12.87 -13.51
C ALA A 60 0.21 -14.06 -14.31
N ARG A 61 -1.13 -14.16 -14.45
CA ARG A 61 -1.78 -15.19 -15.28
C ARG A 61 -1.69 -14.88 -16.77
N LYS A 62 -1.89 -13.61 -17.15
CA LYS A 62 -1.93 -13.18 -18.56
C LYS A 62 -0.55 -13.10 -19.19
N TYR A 63 0.44 -12.62 -18.46
CA TYR A 63 1.78 -12.35 -18.96
C TYR A 63 2.80 -13.31 -18.36
N ALA A 64 2.97 -14.47 -19.00
CA ALA A 64 3.93 -15.48 -18.58
C ALA A 64 5.37 -14.94 -18.43
N HIS A 65 5.75 -13.97 -19.27
CA HIS A 65 7.07 -13.35 -19.26
C HIS A 65 7.34 -12.47 -18.03
N LEU A 66 6.32 -11.96 -17.33
CA LEU A 66 6.44 -11.17 -16.09
C LEU A 66 5.76 -11.86 -14.90
N ARG A 67 5.53 -13.17 -14.99
CA ARG A 67 4.72 -13.89 -14.03
C ARG A 67 5.32 -13.86 -12.62
N TYR A 68 6.62 -14.07 -12.48
CA TYR A 68 7.26 -14.17 -11.16
C TYR A 68 7.38 -12.80 -10.49
N SER A 69 7.67 -11.74 -11.24
CA SER A 69 7.68 -10.37 -10.69
C SER A 69 6.29 -9.94 -10.23
N ASN A 70 5.24 -10.21 -11.01
CA ASN A 70 3.86 -9.89 -10.63
C ASN A 70 3.37 -10.71 -9.43
N ILE A 71 3.77 -11.98 -9.31
CA ILE A 71 3.47 -12.79 -8.10
C ILE A 71 4.14 -12.20 -6.86
N LEU A 72 5.40 -11.76 -6.98
CA LEU A 72 6.14 -11.18 -5.86
C LEU A 72 5.52 -9.85 -5.41
N ILE A 73 5.26 -8.95 -6.36
CA ILE A 73 4.65 -7.64 -6.08
C ILE A 73 3.23 -7.81 -5.55
N GLY A 74 2.41 -8.65 -6.21
CA GLY A 74 1.05 -8.94 -5.76
C GLY A 74 1.01 -9.62 -4.39
N GLY A 75 1.95 -10.51 -4.10
CA GLY A 75 2.11 -11.15 -2.79
C GLY A 75 2.49 -10.18 -1.69
N PHE A 76 3.39 -9.23 -1.99
CA PHE A 76 3.75 -8.15 -1.06
C PHE A 76 2.55 -7.26 -0.71
N PHE A 77 1.78 -6.80 -1.71
CA PHE A 77 0.56 -6.04 -1.46
C PHE A 77 -0.54 -6.88 -0.76
N LEU A 78 -0.61 -8.18 -1.02
CA LEU A 78 -1.53 -9.09 -0.33
C LEU A 78 -1.17 -9.22 1.15
N ALA A 79 0.12 -9.33 1.48
CA ALA A 79 0.56 -9.35 2.88
C ALA A 79 0.22 -8.04 3.59
N MET A 80 0.36 -6.89 2.91
CA MET A 80 -0.10 -5.60 3.45
C MET A 80 -1.62 -5.55 3.62
N LEU A 81 -2.40 -6.08 2.68
CA LEU A 81 -3.87 -6.12 2.79
C LEU A 81 -4.32 -6.95 4.00
N ILE A 82 -3.73 -8.13 4.18
CA ILE A 82 -4.04 -8.99 5.34
C ILE A 82 -3.71 -8.29 6.66
N ARG A 83 -2.68 -7.42 6.67
CA ARG A 83 -2.32 -6.62 7.84
C ARG A 83 -3.30 -5.48 8.10
N GLU A 84 -3.82 -4.79 7.09
CA GLU A 84 -4.85 -3.75 7.33
C GLU A 84 -6.18 -4.38 7.79
N LEU A 85 -6.52 -5.56 7.25
CA LEU A 85 -7.70 -6.31 7.68
C LEU A 85 -7.50 -6.97 9.08
N ASP A 86 -6.47 -6.61 9.85
CA ASP A 86 -6.17 -7.23 11.14
C ASP A 86 -7.35 -7.09 12.12
N GLY A 87 -8.00 -5.94 12.16
CA GLY A 87 -9.23 -5.71 12.93
C GLY A 87 -10.36 -6.68 12.58
N LEU A 88 -10.51 -7.05 11.31
CA LEU A 88 -11.50 -8.05 10.89
C LEU A 88 -11.11 -9.47 11.30
N PHE A 89 -9.81 -9.80 11.29
CA PHE A 89 -9.33 -11.12 11.69
C PHE A 89 -9.28 -11.29 13.22
N ASP A 90 -9.15 -10.20 13.98
CA ASP A 90 -9.17 -10.21 15.44
C ASP A 90 -10.56 -10.56 16.01
N LEU A 91 -11.63 -10.40 15.23
CA LEU A 91 -12.99 -10.93 15.52
C LEU A 91 -13.02 -12.47 15.58
N LEU A 92 -12.18 -13.16 14.82
CA LEU A 92 -12.10 -14.62 14.81
C LEU A 92 -11.19 -15.13 15.92
N SER A 93 -10.00 -14.54 16.03
CA SER A 93 -9.02 -14.82 17.09
C SER A 93 -7.95 -13.75 17.05
N HIS A 94 -7.66 -13.15 18.21
CA HIS A 94 -6.61 -12.14 18.35
C HIS A 94 -5.27 -12.62 17.77
N GLY A 95 -4.70 -11.85 16.85
CA GLY A 95 -3.39 -12.10 16.24
C GLY A 95 -3.37 -13.22 15.19
N SER A 96 -4.53 -13.72 14.77
CA SER A 96 -4.61 -14.78 13.73
C SER A 96 -4.16 -14.31 12.34
N TRP A 97 -4.26 -13.01 12.08
CA TRP A 97 -3.84 -12.37 10.83
C TRP A 97 -2.37 -12.64 10.48
N VAL A 98 -1.49 -12.78 11.49
CA VAL A 98 -0.05 -13.03 11.30
C VAL A 98 0.18 -14.32 10.53
N TRP A 99 -0.57 -15.39 10.85
CA TRP A 99 -0.44 -16.67 10.17
C TRP A 99 -0.91 -16.60 8.72
N PHE A 100 -2.00 -15.87 8.44
CA PHE A 100 -2.47 -15.64 7.08
C PHE A 100 -1.45 -14.83 6.27
N ALA A 101 -0.86 -13.78 6.86
CA ALA A 101 0.16 -12.96 6.21
C ALA A 101 1.43 -13.77 5.92
N LEU A 102 1.85 -14.63 6.86
CA LEU A 102 2.99 -15.53 6.67
C LEU A 102 2.74 -16.56 5.57
N LEU A 103 1.55 -17.17 5.53
CA LEU A 103 1.17 -18.11 4.47
C LEU A 103 1.14 -17.43 3.09
N ALA A 104 0.57 -16.24 2.99
CA ALA A 104 0.55 -15.46 1.76
C ALA A 104 1.97 -15.12 1.30
N THR A 105 2.82 -14.67 2.22
CA THR A 105 4.22 -14.33 1.96
C THR A 105 4.99 -15.57 1.49
N ALA A 106 4.89 -16.69 2.20
CA ALA A 106 5.51 -17.95 1.81
C ALA A 106 5.04 -18.41 0.42
N GLY A 107 3.73 -18.41 0.15
CA GLY A 107 3.17 -18.75 -1.15
C GLY A 107 3.72 -17.89 -2.29
N SER A 108 3.83 -16.58 -2.06
CA SER A 108 4.37 -15.64 -3.05
C SER A 108 5.88 -15.73 -3.24
N LEU A 109 6.63 -16.27 -2.28
CA LEU A 109 8.08 -16.43 -2.34
C LEU A 109 8.50 -17.79 -2.92
N LEU A 110 7.76 -18.86 -2.66
CA LEU A 110 8.15 -20.23 -3.03
C LEU A 110 8.44 -20.40 -4.53
N LEU A 111 7.59 -19.89 -5.42
CA LEU A 111 7.81 -19.97 -6.87
C LEU A 111 8.95 -19.02 -7.32
N PRO A 112 8.94 -17.72 -6.99
CA PRO A 112 9.99 -16.79 -7.40
C PRO A 112 11.38 -17.13 -6.87
N LEU A 113 11.49 -17.71 -5.66
CA LEU A 113 12.75 -18.17 -5.07
C LEU A 113 13.30 -19.43 -5.76
N ARG A 114 12.45 -20.28 -6.34
CA ARG A 114 12.92 -21.40 -7.16
C ARG A 114 13.47 -20.94 -8.52
N HIS A 115 12.96 -19.81 -9.03
CA HIS A 115 13.36 -19.23 -10.31
C HIS A 115 14.06 -17.87 -10.16
N LEU A 116 14.92 -17.71 -9.14
CA LEU A 116 15.55 -16.42 -8.78
C LEU A 116 16.15 -15.65 -9.95
N ARG A 117 16.90 -16.31 -10.83
CA ARG A 117 17.52 -15.65 -11.99
C ARG A 117 16.49 -15.04 -12.93
N GLN A 118 15.39 -15.74 -13.17
CA GLN A 118 14.28 -15.26 -14.01
C GLN A 118 13.46 -14.19 -13.28
N THR A 119 13.21 -14.37 -11.98
CA THR A 119 12.55 -13.35 -11.15
C THR A 119 13.31 -12.03 -11.16
N LEU A 120 14.63 -12.07 -10.98
CA LEU A 120 15.49 -10.88 -10.99
C LEU A 120 15.51 -10.21 -12.37
N SER A 121 15.56 -10.99 -13.46
CA SER A 121 15.51 -10.41 -14.81
C SER A 121 14.17 -9.74 -15.08
N GLN A 122 13.06 -10.36 -14.66
CA GLN A 122 11.71 -9.80 -14.79
C GLN A 122 11.53 -8.54 -13.94
N LEU A 123 12.11 -8.51 -12.74
CA LEU A 123 12.06 -7.34 -11.88
C LEU A 123 12.89 -6.18 -12.46
N ALA A 124 14.08 -6.48 -13.02
CA ALA A 124 14.91 -5.50 -13.72
C ALA A 124 14.25 -4.96 -15.00
N GLU A 125 13.43 -5.75 -15.67
CA GLU A 125 12.60 -5.27 -16.78
C GLU A 125 11.47 -4.38 -16.27
N TYR A 126 10.82 -4.77 -15.16
CA TYR A 126 9.76 -3.99 -14.54
C TYR A 126 10.25 -2.61 -14.06
N THR A 127 11.48 -2.50 -13.54
CA THR A 127 12.05 -1.22 -13.09
C THR A 127 12.28 -0.21 -14.21
N ARG A 128 12.34 -0.66 -15.46
CA ARG A 128 12.48 0.19 -16.64
C ARG A 128 11.15 0.80 -17.09
N THR A 129 10.04 0.39 -16.49
CA THR A 129 8.72 0.95 -16.80
C THR A 129 8.50 2.25 -16.02
N PRO A 130 7.89 3.28 -16.63
CA PRO A 130 7.65 4.56 -15.95
C PRO A 130 6.74 4.42 -14.71
N TYR A 131 5.85 3.42 -14.70
CA TYR A 131 4.93 3.14 -13.60
C TYR A 131 5.62 2.59 -12.35
N TYR A 132 6.80 1.98 -12.49
CA TYR A 132 7.59 1.50 -11.35
C TYR A 132 8.01 2.64 -10.42
N GLY A 133 8.44 3.78 -10.99
CA GLY A 133 8.84 4.94 -10.21
C GLY A 133 7.72 5.44 -9.29
N MET A 134 6.49 5.46 -9.81
CA MET A 134 5.31 5.83 -9.03
C MET A 134 5.01 4.85 -7.89
N MET A 135 5.07 3.54 -8.18
CA MET A 135 4.86 2.51 -7.17
C MET A 135 5.89 2.65 -6.03
N ILE A 136 7.17 2.81 -6.37
CA ILE A 136 8.23 2.99 -5.37
C ILE A 136 8.07 4.29 -4.59
N SER A 137 7.67 5.40 -5.23
CA SER A 137 7.41 6.64 -4.48
C SER A 137 6.28 6.48 -3.48
N GLY A 138 5.22 5.75 -3.84
CA GLY A 138 4.12 5.43 -2.92
C GLY A 138 4.58 4.56 -1.75
N LEU A 139 5.36 3.50 -2.04
CA LEU A 139 5.93 2.64 -1.01
C LEU A 139 6.89 3.38 -0.08
N LEU A 140 7.70 4.28 -0.62
CA LEU A 140 8.62 5.10 0.18
C LEU A 140 7.83 6.08 1.08
N ALA A 141 6.76 6.67 0.57
CA ALA A 141 5.88 7.53 1.36
C ALA A 141 5.22 6.76 2.52
N ILE A 142 4.69 5.56 2.26
CA ILE A 142 3.98 4.77 3.27
C ILE A 142 4.95 4.11 4.27
N LEU A 143 6.01 3.45 3.80
CA LEU A 143 6.86 2.63 4.65
C LEU A 143 7.95 3.42 5.37
N VAL A 144 8.51 4.44 4.71
CA VAL A 144 9.64 5.19 5.24
C VAL A 144 9.16 6.50 5.84
N PHE A 145 8.52 7.35 5.02
CA PHE A 145 8.12 8.69 5.46
C PHE A 145 7.09 8.62 6.59
N SER A 146 6.03 7.81 6.46
CA SER A 146 5.03 7.66 7.54
C SER A 146 5.65 7.16 8.84
N ARG A 147 6.66 6.29 8.79
CA ARG A 147 7.34 5.79 10.00
C ARG A 147 8.23 6.85 10.62
N LEU A 148 8.98 7.60 9.82
CA LEU A 148 9.82 8.69 10.32
C LEU A 148 8.98 9.80 10.98
N PHE A 149 7.86 10.17 10.36
CA PHE A 149 6.91 11.13 10.94
C PHE A 149 6.10 10.53 12.10
N GLY A 150 5.93 9.22 12.17
CA GLY A 150 5.28 8.55 13.31
C GLY A 150 6.18 8.38 14.54
N MET A 151 7.49 8.69 14.45
CA MET A 151 8.41 8.55 15.58
C MET A 151 8.16 9.65 16.62
N HIS A 152 7.82 9.26 17.84
CA HIS A 152 7.61 10.19 18.95
C HIS A 152 8.81 11.10 19.21
N GLY A 153 10.05 10.66 18.96
CA GLY A 153 11.25 11.48 19.16
C GLY A 153 11.29 12.76 18.31
N LEU A 154 10.74 12.73 17.09
CA LEU A 154 10.65 13.93 16.25
C LEU A 154 9.66 14.93 16.86
N TRP A 155 8.50 14.45 17.28
CA TRP A 155 7.46 15.28 17.89
C TRP A 155 7.86 15.80 19.27
N TYR A 156 8.55 15.00 20.08
CA TYR A 156 9.07 15.45 21.37
C TYR A 156 10.04 16.61 21.19
N ALA A 157 10.97 16.56 20.23
CA ALA A 157 11.87 17.69 19.97
C ALA A 157 11.13 18.95 19.52
N VAL A 158 10.12 18.83 18.64
CA VAL A 158 9.31 19.96 18.16
C VAL A 158 8.38 20.53 19.24
N LEU A 159 7.88 19.69 20.15
CA LEU A 159 6.99 20.10 21.25
C LEU A 159 7.75 20.61 22.47
N GLU A 160 8.95 20.08 22.76
CA GLU A 160 9.86 20.64 23.78
C GLU A 160 10.31 22.05 23.41
N GLU A 161 10.57 22.32 22.13
CA GLU A 161 10.91 23.67 21.65
C GLU A 161 9.75 24.67 21.83
N ASN A 162 8.50 24.19 21.95
CA ASN A 162 7.31 25.00 22.21
C ASN A 162 6.86 25.02 23.68
N SER A 163 7.60 24.38 24.58
CA SER A 163 7.36 24.51 26.03
C SER A 163 8.13 25.74 26.53
N PRO A 164 7.47 26.88 26.81
CA PRO A 164 8.19 28.00 27.41
C PRO A 164 8.68 27.52 28.76
N GLY A 165 9.98 27.61 29.00
CA GLY A 165 10.57 27.29 30.29
C GLY A 165 9.96 28.15 31.40
N TRP A 166 8.95 27.61 32.07
CA TRP A 166 8.49 27.95 33.41
C TRP A 166 7.93 26.69 34.08
#